data_AF-A0A920DS89-F1
#
_entry.id   AF-A0A920DS89-F1
#
_cell.length_a   1.000
_cell.length_b   1.000
_cell.length_c   1.000
_cell.angle_alpha   90.00
_cell.angle_beta   90.00
_cell.angle_gamma   90.00
#
_symmetry.space_group_name_H-M   'P 1'
#
loop_
_entity.id
_entity.type
_entity.pdbx_description
1 polymer ?
#
loop_
_entity_poly.entity_id
_entity_poly.type
_entity_poly.pdbx_seq_one_letter_code
_entity_poly.pdbx_strand_id
1 'polypeptide(L)'
;MNTTINHDFFKTQVLGHPAGLFVLFFTEMWERFSFYGMRVLLINFLTYAAVGANPGWAWTAENAGALFGTYAMLLYLTPIAGGIIADKLTGYRWAVVIGALL
;
A
#
# COMPACT_ATOMS: atom_id res chain seq x y z
N MET A 1 16.24 31.16 18.84
CA MET A 1 17.11 30.07 18.35
C MET A 1 16.54 29.58 17.02
N ASN A 2 17.16 29.93 15.90
CA ASN A 2 16.81 29.35 14.60
C ASN A 2 17.48 27.98 14.52
N THR A 3 16.71 26.91 14.73
CA THR A 3 17.15 25.57 14.38
C THR A 3 17.23 25.49 12.86
N THR A 4 18.42 25.64 12.30
CA THR A 4 18.70 25.26 10.91
C THR A 4 18.42 23.78 10.78
N ILE A 5 17.27 23.42 10.22
CA ILE A 5 16.95 22.02 9.87
C ILE A 5 17.99 21.62 8.84
N ASN A 6 18.93 20.76 9.25
CA ASN A 6 20.02 20.37 8.39
C ASN A 6 19.49 19.37 7.36
N HIS A 7 19.28 19.82 6.11
CA HIS A 7 18.78 19.00 5.00
C HIS A 7 19.82 17.99 4.46
N ASP A 8 20.90 17.77 5.19
CA ASP A 8 22.02 16.90 4.80
C ASP A 8 21.66 15.41 4.75
N PHE A 9 20.56 14.96 5.38
CA PHE A 9 20.13 13.56 5.37
C PHE A 9 19.96 13.00 3.95
N PHE A 10 19.42 13.80 3.02
CA PHE A 10 19.23 13.38 1.62
C PHE A 10 20.47 13.56 0.74
N LYS A 11 21.54 14.16 1.27
CA LYS A 11 22.83 14.29 0.56
C LYS A 11 23.74 13.08 0.75
N THR A 12 23.51 12.30 1.81
CA THR A 12 24.23 11.04 2.04
C THR A 12 23.88 10.03 0.96
N GLN A 13 24.90 9.32 0.46
CA GLN A 13 24.72 8.26 -0.52
C GLN A 13 24.71 6.90 0.16
N VAL A 14 23.78 6.03 -0.25
CA VAL A 14 23.70 4.62 0.12
C VAL A 14 23.84 3.82 -1.16
N LEU A 15 24.85 2.94 -1.23
CA LEU A 15 25.14 2.13 -2.43
C LEU A 15 25.26 2.97 -3.72
N GLY A 16 25.77 4.20 -3.62
CA GLY A 16 25.94 5.11 -4.76
C GLY A 16 24.70 5.92 -5.17
N HIS A 17 23.57 5.76 -4.47
CA HIS A 17 22.34 6.50 -4.72
C HIS A 17 21.96 7.42 -3.55
N PRO A 18 21.16 8.49 -3.76
CA PRO A 18 20.68 9.34 -2.67
C PRO A 18 19.94 8.53 -1.60
N ALA A 19 20.21 8.78 -0.31
CA ALA A 19 19.60 8.05 0.80
C ALA A 19 18.06 8.04 0.77
N GLY A 20 17.44 9.07 0.20
CA GLY A 20 15.99 9.12 0.01
C GLY A 20 15.45 7.98 -0.87
N LEU A 21 16.20 7.53 -1.87
CA LEU A 21 15.80 6.39 -2.70
C LEU A 21 15.73 5.11 -1.87
N PHE A 22 16.66 4.93 -0.94
CA PHE A 22 16.66 3.75 -0.05
C PHE A 22 15.40 3.74 0.82
N VAL A 23 15.00 4.89 1.37
CA VAL A 23 13.74 5.01 2.11
C VAL A 23 12.54 4.64 1.23
N LEU A 24 12.44 5.23 0.04
CA LEU A 24 11.34 4.94 -0.90
C LEU A 24 11.32 3.48 -1.32
N PHE A 25 12.48 2.87 -1.54
CA PHE A 25 12.60 1.46 -1.89
C PHE A 25 11.99 0.56 -0.81
N PHE A 26 12.36 0.75 0.45
CA PHE A 26 11.82 -0.07 1.53
C PHE A 26 10.35 0.21 1.78
N THR A 27 9.91 1.48 1.70
CA THR A 27 8.49 1.83 1.77
C THR A 27 7.68 1.06 0.71
N GLU A 28 8.12 1.12 -0.54
CA GLU A 28 7.45 0.44 -1.66
C GLU A 28 7.52 -1.09 -1.55
N MET A 29 8.66 -1.62 -1.12
CA MET A 29 8.84 -3.06 -0.94
C MET A 29 7.86 -3.61 0.11
N TRP A 30 7.69 -2.93 1.25
CA TRP A 30 6.76 -3.36 2.29
C TRP A 30 5.29 -3.19 1.88
N GLU A 31 4.96 -2.10 1.17
CA GLU A 31 3.65 -1.90 0.57
C GLU A 31 3.29 -3.10 -0.34
N ARG A 32 4.16 -3.41 -1.31
CA ARG A 32 3.93 -4.51 -2.25
C ARG A 32 3.89 -5.87 -1.58
N PHE A 33 4.77 -6.11 -0.60
CA PHE A 33 4.76 -7.35 0.19
C PHE A 33 3.42 -7.56 0.88
N SER A 34 2.92 -6.53 1.57
CA SER A 34 1.63 -6.60 2.27
C SER A 34 0.45 -6.77 1.30
N PHE A 35 0.47 -6.07 0.16
CA PHE A 35 -0.57 -6.13 -0.85
C PHE A 35 -0.68 -7.52 -1.50
N TYR A 36 0.44 -8.06 -1.99
CA TYR A 36 0.43 -9.39 -2.62
C TYR A 36 0.15 -10.51 -1.61
N GLY A 37 0.62 -10.37 -0.36
CA GLY A 37 0.28 -11.30 0.72
C GLY A 37 -1.21 -11.29 1.04
N MET A 38 -1.80 -10.11 1.23
CA MET A 38 -3.23 -9.95 1.49
C MET A 38 -4.08 -10.54 0.38
N ARG A 39 -3.73 -10.32 -0.90
CA ARG A 39 -4.47 -10.86 -2.05
C ARG A 39 -4.70 -12.37 -1.95
N VAL A 40 -3.68 -13.12 -1.57
CA VAL A 40 -3.76 -14.59 -1.47
C VAL A 40 -4.55 -14.99 -0.22
N LEU A 41 -4.27 -14.36 0.92
CA LEU A 41 -4.92 -14.68 2.18
C LEU A 41 -6.42 -14.35 2.14
N LEU A 42 -6.81 -13.24 1.52
CA LEU A 42 -8.20 -12.80 1.40
C LEU A 42 -9.05 -13.81 0.64
N ILE A 43 -8.63 -14.24 -0.55
CA ILE A 43 -9.39 -15.22 -1.34
C ILE A 43 -9.50 -16.56 -0.61
N ASN A 44 -8.42 -17.03 0.02
CA ASN A 44 -8.46 -18.26 0.81
C ASN A 44 -9.43 -18.12 1.98
N PHE A 45 -9.36 -17.03 2.74
CA PHE A 45 -10.27 -16.75 3.84
C PHE A 45 -11.74 -16.73 3.39
N LEU A 46 -12.04 -16.09 2.27
CA LEU A 46 -13.41 -16.03 1.75
C LEU A 46 -13.95 -17.41 1.37
N THR A 47 -13.11 -18.25 0.74
CA THR A 47 -13.54 -19.54 0.16
C THR A 47 -13.45 -20.73 1.12
N TYR A 48 -12.66 -20.64 2.19
CA TYR A 48 -12.52 -21.72 3.16
C TYR A 48 -13.82 -21.99 3.92
N ALA A 49 -14.01 -23.24 4.36
CA ALA A 49 -15.22 -23.68 5.04
C ALA A 49 -15.47 -22.88 6.33
N ALA A 50 -16.74 -22.61 6.65
CA ALA A 50 -17.12 -21.79 7.80
C ALA A 50 -16.81 -22.45 9.16
N VAL A 51 -16.69 -23.78 9.18
CA VAL A 51 -16.39 -24.57 10.37
C VAL A 51 -15.25 -25.52 10.04
N GLY A 52 -14.28 -25.65 10.95
CA GLY A 52 -13.13 -26.54 10.79
C GLY A 52 -11.90 -26.03 11.53
N ALA A 53 -10.74 -26.64 11.25
CA ALA A 53 -9.46 -26.25 11.86
C ALA A 53 -8.94 -24.88 11.39
N ASN A 54 -9.34 -24.44 10.18
CA ASN A 54 -9.01 -23.13 9.64
C ASN A 54 -10.27 -22.52 9.00
N PRO A 55 -11.16 -21.93 9.81
CA PRO A 55 -12.45 -21.45 9.34
C PRO A 55 -12.32 -20.19 8.48
N GLY A 56 -13.13 -20.14 7.42
CA GLY A 56 -13.30 -18.99 6.54
C GLY A 56 -14.75 -18.53 6.47
N TRP A 57 -15.16 -17.93 5.34
CA TRP A 57 -16.54 -17.47 5.11
C TRP A 57 -17.40 -18.38 4.23
N ALA A 58 -16.84 -19.47 3.70
CA ALA A 58 -17.52 -20.43 2.84
C ALA A 58 -18.24 -19.80 1.63
N TRP A 59 -17.68 -18.72 1.08
CA TRP A 59 -18.18 -18.12 -0.15
C TRP A 59 -17.86 -19.01 -1.35
N THR A 60 -18.71 -18.92 -2.37
CA THR A 60 -18.39 -19.49 -3.68
C THR A 60 -17.18 -18.76 -4.28
N ALA A 61 -16.38 -19.47 -5.08
CA ALA A 61 -15.24 -18.87 -5.78
C ALA A 61 -15.67 -17.70 -6.69
N GLU A 62 -16.88 -17.77 -7.25
CA GLU A 62 -17.48 -16.69 -8.04
C GLU A 62 -17.68 -15.41 -7.22
N ASN A 63 -18.31 -15.50 -6.04
CA ASN A 63 -18.54 -14.32 -5.18
C ASN A 63 -17.23 -13.74 -4.65
N ALA A 64 -16.30 -14.60 -4.21
CA ALA A 64 -14.99 -14.15 -3.75
C ALA A 64 -14.19 -13.48 -4.89
N GLY A 65 -14.23 -14.05 -6.09
CA GLY A 65 -13.61 -13.49 -7.29
C GLY A 65 -14.23 -12.16 -7.70
N ALA A 66 -15.55 -12.03 -7.64
CA ALA A 66 -16.26 -10.78 -7.92
C ALA A 66 -15.85 -9.67 -6.95
N LEU A 67 -15.84 -9.94 -5.64
CA LEU A 67 -15.39 -8.99 -4.63
C LEU A 67 -13.94 -8.55 -4.88
N PHE A 68 -13.03 -9.51 -5.09
CA PHE A 68 -11.63 -9.20 -5.35
C PHE A 68 -11.44 -8.44 -6.67
N GLY A 69 -12.22 -8.74 -7.70
CA GLY A 69 -12.23 -8.01 -8.97
C GLY A 69 -12.65 -6.55 -8.79
N THR A 70 -13.72 -6.30 -8.02
CA THR A 70 -14.14 -4.93 -7.68
C THR A 70 -13.07 -4.21 -6.86
N TYR A 71 -12.48 -4.88 -5.88
CA TYR A 71 -11.38 -4.33 -5.09
C TYR A 71 -10.17 -3.93 -5.97
N ALA A 72 -9.73 -4.82 -6.86
CA ALA A 72 -8.63 -4.55 -7.77
C ALA A 72 -8.94 -3.38 -8.73
N MET A 73 -10.16 -3.32 -9.26
CA MET A 73 -10.61 -2.20 -10.10
C MET A 73 -10.52 -0.86 -9.36
N LEU A 74 -11.00 -0.80 -8.12
CA LEU A 74 -10.92 0.41 -7.31
C LEU A 74 -9.47 0.79 -6.98
N LEU A 75 -8.59 -0.20 -6.77
CA LEU A 75 -7.17 0.03 -6.53
C LEU A 75 -6.46 0.68 -7.72
N TYR A 76 -6.93 0.46 -8.96
CA TYR A 76 -6.43 1.17 -10.13
C TYR A 76 -7.13 2.49 -10.39
N LEU A 77 -8.38 2.66 -9.96
CA LEU A 77 -9.18 3.87 -10.21
C LEU A 77 -8.91 4.98 -9.19
N THR A 78 -8.89 4.63 -7.90
CA THR A 78 -8.74 5.59 -6.80
C THR A 78 -7.40 6.36 -6.78
N PRO A 79 -6.26 5.84 -7.29
CA PRO A 79 -5.04 6.63 -7.41
C PRO A 79 -5.18 7.85 -8.31
N ILE A 80 -6.10 7.85 -9.29
CA ILE A 80 -6.38 9.03 -10.12
C ILE A 80 -6.90 10.17 -9.24
N ALA A 81 -7.87 9.88 -8.37
CA ALA A 81 -8.39 10.85 -7.42
C ALA A 81 -7.31 11.24 -6.38
N GLY A 82 -6.56 10.26 -5.88
CA GLY A 82 -5.44 10.49 -4.95
C GLY A 82 -4.35 11.40 -5.52
N GLY A 83 -4.00 11.23 -6.80
CA GLY A 83 -3.04 12.08 -7.50
C GLY A 83 -3.52 13.52 -7.62
N ILE A 84 -4.79 13.74 -7.99
CA ILE A 84 -5.37 15.09 -8.05
C ILE A 84 -5.36 15.77 -6.67
N ILE A 85 -5.64 15.01 -5.60
CA ILE A 85 -5.60 15.51 -4.23
C ILE A 85 -4.16 15.85 -3.81
N ALA A 86 -3.20 14.99 -4.16
CA ALA A 86 -1.78 15.20 -3.88
C ALA A 86 -1.26 16.46 -4.59
N ASP A 87 -1.63 16.67 -5.86
CA ASP A 87 -1.20 17.80 -6.67
C ASP A 87 -1.75 19.14 -6.15
N LYS A 88 -3.00 19.16 -5.68
CA LYS A 88 -3.72 20.40 -5.38
C LYS A 88 -3.81 20.76 -3.90
N LEU A 89 -3.76 19.78 -3.00
CA LEU A 89 -4.11 19.98 -1.59
C LEU A 89 -3.02 19.51 -0.62
N THR A 90 -2.60 18.24 -0.70
CA THR A 90 -1.79 17.62 0.37
C THR A 90 -0.28 17.63 0.08
N GLY A 91 0.12 17.65 -1.18
CA GLY A 91 1.47 17.34 -1.61
C GLY A 91 1.79 15.84 -1.52
N TYR A 92 2.79 15.39 -2.28
CA TYR A 92 3.12 13.97 -2.41
C TYR A 92 3.57 13.30 -1.11
N ARG A 93 4.37 14.00 -0.28
CA ARG A 93 4.85 13.44 0.98
C ARG A 93 3.70 13.08 1.93
N TRP A 94 2.75 13.99 2.11
CA TRP A 94 1.60 13.74 2.98
C TRP A 94 0.59 12.79 2.35
N ALA A 95 0.44 12.80 1.02
CA ALA A 95 -0.38 11.80 0.33
C ALA A 95 0.12 10.37 0.61
N VAL A 96 1.44 10.14 0.55
CA VAL A 96 2.03 8.83 0.90
C VAL A 96 1.84 8.49 2.37
N VAL A 97 2.06 9.43 3.29
CA VAL A 97 1.91 9.19 4.74
C VAL A 97 0.46 8.86 5.10
N ILE A 98 -0.50 9.59 4.55
CA ILE A 98 -1.94 9.33 4.77
C ILE A 98 -2.31 7.99 4.15
N GLY A 99 -1.85 7.71 2.92
CA GLY A 99 -2.12 6.44 2.25
C GLY A 99 -1.55 5.23 2.99
N ALA A 100 -0.37 5.35 3.60
CA ALA A 100 0.24 4.27 4.38
C ALA A 100 -0.43 4.04 5.75
N LEU A 101 -1.23 4.99 6.23
CA LEU A 101 -1.95 4.87 7.50
C LEU A 101 -3.32 4.18 7.33
N LEU A 102 -3.93 4.31 6.15
CA LEU A 102 -5.25 3.75 5.81
C LEU A 102 -5.16 2.28 5.41
#